data_AF-A0A9X2GCU6-F1
#
_entry.id   AF-A0A9X2GCU6-F1
#
_cell.length_a   1.000
_cell.length_b   1.000
_cell.length_c   1.000
_cell.angle_alpha   90.00
_cell.angle_beta   90.00
_cell.angle_gamma   90.00
#
_symmetry.space_group_name_H-M   'P 1'
#
loop_
_entity.id
_entity.type
_entity.pdbx_description
1 polymer ?
#
loop_
_entity_poly.entity_id
_entity_poly.type
_entity_poly.pdbx_seq_one_letter_code
_entity_poly.pdbx_strand_id
1 'polypeptide(L)' 'MTTFVTGMTGTPGGIDTNAWYVLANRDSGKALEAQGASTADGADIVQYDDGGGTNQQRQLVRTA' A
#
# COMPACT_ATOMS: atom_id res chain seq x y z
N MET A 1 -13.71 -6.47 22.04
CA MET A 1 -12.60 -5.66 22.57
C MET A 1 -11.34 -6.16 21.91
N THR A 2 -10.90 -5.51 20.84
CA THR A 2 -9.75 -5.99 20.03
C THR A 2 -8.52 -5.18 20.39
N THR A 3 -7.53 -5.86 20.95
CA THR A 3 -6.23 -5.33 21.34
C THR A 3 -5.49 -4.78 20.12
N PHE A 4 -5.02 -3.54 20.19
CA PHE A 4 -4.08 -2.98 19.20
C PHE A 4 -2.66 -3.47 19.53
N VAL A 5 -2.00 -4.09 18.53
CA VAL A 5 -0.61 -4.53 18.64
C VAL A 5 0.31 -3.32 18.53
N THR A 6 1.10 -3.09 19.57
CA THR A 6 2.20 -2.12 19.63
C THR A 6 3.32 -2.54 18.68
N GLY A 7 3.54 -1.77 17.62
CA GLY A 7 4.62 -2.05 16.65
C GLY A 7 4.94 -0.94 15.66
N MET A 8 4.29 0.22 15.72
CA MET A 8 4.69 1.39 14.93
C MET A 8 5.31 2.40 15.89
N THR A 9 6.64 2.55 15.84
CA THR A 9 7.39 3.56 16.61
C THR A 9 7.23 4.97 16.02
N GLY A 10 5.98 5.37 15.77
CA GLY A 10 5.60 6.74 15.51
C GLY A 10 4.42 7.10 16.40
N THR A 11 4.28 8.37 16.76
CA THR A 11 2.96 8.97 17.01
C THR A 11 2.00 8.43 15.95
N PRO A 12 0.71 8.13 16.22
CA PRO A 12 -0.26 7.80 15.17
C PRO A 12 -0.39 9.02 14.25
N GLY A 13 0.55 9.13 13.33
CA GLY A 13 0.79 10.26 12.46
C GLY A 13 -0.10 10.03 11.26
N GLY A 14 -0.84 11.07 10.89
CA GLY A 14 -1.72 11.01 9.73
C GLY A 14 -0.98 10.51 8.49
N ILE A 15 -1.78 10.08 7.52
CA ILE A 15 -1.28 9.74 6.19
C ILE A 15 -0.54 10.96 5.59
N ASP A 16 0.74 10.78 5.26
CA ASP A 16 1.51 11.78 4.49
C ASP A 16 1.27 11.53 3.01
N THR A 17 0.50 12.41 2.38
CA THR A 17 0.15 12.28 0.96
C THR A 17 1.36 12.50 0.02
N ASN A 18 2.51 12.94 0.54
CA ASN A 18 3.76 13.05 -0.23
C ASN A 18 4.63 11.79 -0.14
N ALA A 19 4.36 10.89 0.80
CA ALA A 19 5.12 9.66 1.00
C ALA A 19 4.61 8.52 0.12
N TRP A 20 5.51 7.60 -0.22
CA TRP A 20 5.19 6.36 -0.93
C TRP A 20 4.99 5.22 0.07
N TYR A 21 3.93 4.45 -0.14
CA TYR A 21 3.55 3.33 0.71
C TYR A 21 3.43 2.04 -0.09
N VAL A 22 3.71 0.92 0.56
CA VAL A 22 3.26 -0.41 0.13
C VAL A 22 1.96 -0.72 0.87
N LEU A 23 0.90 -1.01 0.13
CA LEU A 23 -0.38 -1.44 0.68
C LEU A 23 -0.43 -2.96 0.68
N ALA A 24 -0.14 -3.57 1.83
CA ALA A 24 -0.17 -5.01 1.99
C ALA A 24 -1.52 -5.49 2.51
N ASN A 25 -2.08 -6.52 1.88
CA ASN A 25 -3.21 -7.24 2.45
C ASN A 25 -2.77 -7.99 3.71
N ARG A 26 -3.49 -7.80 4.82
CA ARG A 26 -3.13 -8.37 6.12
C ARG A 26 -3.15 -9.89 6.16
N ASP A 27 -4.04 -10.53 5.40
CA ASP A 27 -4.24 -11.98 5.44
C ASP A 27 -3.25 -12.72 4.53
N SER A 28 -2.96 -12.15 3.36
CA SER A 28 -2.08 -12.78 2.37
C SER A 28 -0.63 -12.31 2.45
N GLY A 29 -0.37 -11.14 3.04
CA GLY A 29 0.93 -10.46 3.01
C GLY A 29 1.30 -9.85 1.65
N LYS A 30 0.44 -9.99 0.63
CA LYS A 30 0.70 -9.52 -0.74
C LYS A 30 0.45 -8.03 -0.90
N ALA A 31 1.24 -7.39 -1.76
CA ALA A 31 1.16 -5.97 -2.07
C ALA A 31 0.11 -5.69 -3.16
N LEU A 32 -0.53 -4.52 -3.09
CA LEU A 32 -1.33 -3.96 -4.16
C LEU A 32 -0.44 -3.58 -5.35
N GLU A 33 -0.65 -4.21 -6.51
CA GLU A 33 0.21 -4.08 -7.69
C GLU A 33 -0.57 -3.62 -8.92
N ALA A 34 0.02 -2.74 -9.75
CA ALA A 34 -0.43 -2.53 -11.12
C ALA A 34 0.18 -3.65 -11.98
N GLN A 35 -0.68 -4.52 -12.53
CA GLN A 35 -0.28 -5.81 -13.08
C GLN A 35 0.78 -5.66 -14.17
N GLY A 36 1.86 -6.42 -14.04
CA GLY A 36 2.95 -6.43 -15.03
C GLY A 36 3.67 -5.09 -15.15
N ALA A 37 3.62 -4.24 -14.11
CA ALA A 37 4.13 -2.88 -14.12
C ALA A 37 3.55 -1.98 -15.23
N SER A 38 2.29 -2.23 -15.61
CA SER A 38 1.60 -1.42 -16.61
C SER A 38 1.47 0.05 -16.16
N THR A 39 1.78 0.96 -17.08
CA THR A 39 1.57 2.41 -16.96
C THR A 39 0.34 2.89 -17.74
N ALA A 40 -0.40 1.97 -18.36
CA ALA A 40 -1.60 2.30 -19.12
C ALA A 40 -2.77 2.61 -18.20
N ASP A 41 -3.62 3.55 -18.63
CA ASP A 41 -4.89 3.81 -17.97
C ASP A 41 -5.77 2.56 -17.98
N GLY A 42 -6.39 2.27 -16.84
CA GLY A 42 -7.19 1.06 -16.68
C GLY A 42 -6.37 -0.22 -16.50
N ALA A 43 -5.09 -0.13 -16.17
CA ALA A 43 -4.30 -1.28 -15.74
C ALA A 43 -5.00 -2.05 -14.62
N ASP A 44 -5.03 -3.38 -14.73
CA ASP A 44 -5.55 -4.24 -13.69
C ASP A 44 -4.76 -4.07 -12.40
N ILE A 45 -5.49 -3.99 -11.28
CA ILE A 45 -4.91 -3.93 -9.94
C ILE A 45 -5.05 -5.29 -9.29
N VAL A 46 -3.93 -5.90 -8.96
CA VAL A 46 -3.84 -7.27 -8.42
C VAL A 46 -3.15 -7.30 -7.06
N GLN A 47 -3.22 -8.44 -6.38
CA GLN A 47 -2.35 -8.72 -5.23
C GLN A 47 -1.21 -9.64 -5.69
N TYR A 48 0.03 -9.23 -5.46
CA TYR A 48 1.20 -10.00 -5.81
C TYR A 48 2.24 -9.98 -4.70
N ASP A 49 3.18 -10.91 -4.74
CA ASP A 49 4.27 -10.94 -3.75
C ASP A 49 5.07 -9.63 -3.84
N ASP A 50 5.36 -9.03 -2.68
CA ASP A 50 6.11 -7.78 -2.61
C ASP A 50 7.54 -8.01 -3.11
N GLY A 51 7.85 -7.42 -4.26
CA GLY A 51 9.17 -7.46 -4.90
C GLY A 51 9.89 -6.11 -4.83
N GLY A 52 9.33 -5.11 -4.13
CA GLY A 52 9.89 -3.76 -4.03
C GLY A 52 9.77 -2.91 -5.30
N GLY A 53 9.01 -3.37 -6.29
CA GLY A 53 8.81 -2.66 -7.57
C GLY A 53 8.01 -1.37 -7.42
N THR A 54 8.27 -0.37 -8.27
CA THR A 54 7.51 0.90 -8.25
C THR A 54 6.03 0.70 -8.56
N ASN A 55 5.69 -0.34 -9.32
CA ASN A 55 4.32 -0.78 -9.58
C ASN A 55 3.56 -1.27 -8.33
N GLN A 56 4.26 -1.43 -7.19
CA GLN A 56 3.71 -1.81 -5.89
C GLN A 56 3.70 -0.64 -4.86
N GLN A 57 4.18 0.54 -5.27
CA GLN A 57 4.21 1.74 -4.43
C GLN A 57 3.03 2.67 -4.75
N ARG A 58 2.42 3.28 -3.74
CA ARG A 58 1.27 4.18 -3.88
C ARG A 58 1.47 5.45 -3.06
N GLN A 59 1.12 6.59 -3.67
CA GLN A 59 0.78 7.80 -2.93
C GLN A 59 -0.72 7.80 -2.65
N LEU A 60 -1.08 8.27 -1.46
CA LEU A 60 -2.48 8.37 -1.05
C LEU A 60 -2.96 9.80 -1.27
N VAL A 61 -4.17 9.94 -1.78
CA VAL A 61 -4.86 11.23 -1.89
C VAL A 61 -5.96 11.28 -0.84
N ARG A 62 -6.11 12.43 -0.19
CA ARG A 62 -7.22 12.65 0.74
C ARG A 62 -8.47 12.97 -0.07
N THR A 63 -9.49 12.14 0.06
CA THR A 63 -10.82 12.42 -0.50
C THR A 63 -11.67 13.15 0.53
N ALA A 64 -12.61 13.98 0.04
CA ALA A 64 -13.51 14.79 0.86
C ALA A 64 -14.65 13.98 1.49
#